data_AF-K0VBL9-F1
#
_entry.id   AF-K0VBL9-F1
#
_cell.length_a   1.000
_cell.length_b   1.000
_cell.length_c   1.000
_cell.angle_alpha   90.00
_cell.angle_beta   90.00
_cell.angle_gamma   90.00
#
_symmetry.space_group_name_H-M   'P 1'
#
loop_
_entity.id
_entity.type
_entity.pdbx_description
1 polymer ?
#
loop_
_entity_poly.entity_id
_entity_poly.type
_entity_poly.pdbx_seq_one_letter_code
_entity_poly.pdbx_strand_id
1 'polypeptide(L)'
;LRATVESLTALPVTEENRQQALVSLAQTGRDLRKHVADMQETMRYLRTFAVTVKITGAGLAEFAGFAQEILERIYSGTDEVNRFAAHLDSLEKEVKLAASLGASVSRGYADTVPAVAAALRNDAAKITEHRKDLGVIAREVGAIARGVQSKVASTLSALQIGDITRQRIEHVQATFSLLEDFLSGEDGARLDASARQRLQNIVHHLTAVADERDVRRFPAGFGKRRQDDRK
;
A
#
# COMPACT_ATOMS: atom_id res chain seq x y z
N LEU A 1 -1.82 1.91 -5.75
CA LEU A 1 -0.93 2.81 -6.53
C LEU A 1 -0.91 2.47 -8.01
N ARG A 2 -0.38 1.32 -8.44
CA ARG A 2 -0.36 0.97 -9.88
C ARG A 2 -1.76 0.92 -10.51
N ALA A 3 -2.71 0.22 -9.88
CA ALA A 3 -4.11 0.20 -10.33
C ALA A 3 -4.76 1.61 -10.33
N THR A 4 -4.44 2.44 -9.34
CA THR A 4 -4.93 3.83 -9.24
C THR A 4 -4.40 4.71 -10.38
N VAL A 5 -3.12 4.55 -10.74
CA VAL A 5 -2.49 5.24 -11.88
C VAL A 5 -3.10 4.77 -13.19
N GLU A 6 -3.34 3.45 -13.35
CA GLU A 6 -4.01 2.89 -14.52
C GLU A 6 -5.45 3.44 -14.67
N SER A 7 -6.23 3.51 -13.59
CA SER A 7 -7.56 4.12 -13.60
C SER A 7 -7.53 5.61 -13.95
N LEU A 8 -6.59 6.38 -13.39
CA LEU A 8 -6.41 7.79 -13.72
C LEU A 8 -6.10 7.98 -15.20
N THR A 9 -5.21 7.16 -15.77
CA THR A 9 -4.85 7.24 -17.20
C THR A 9 -5.98 6.88 -18.15
N ALA A 10 -7.03 6.18 -17.70
CA ALA A 10 -8.19 5.83 -18.52
C ALA A 10 -9.24 6.95 -18.61
N LEU A 11 -9.22 7.92 -17.70
CA LEU A 11 -10.19 9.01 -17.64
C LEU A 11 -10.23 9.90 -18.90
N PRO A 12 -9.10 10.30 -19.49
CA PRO A 12 -9.12 11.11 -20.72
C PRO A 12 -9.82 10.40 -21.87
N VAL A 13 -9.59 9.09 -22.03
CA VAL A 13 -10.21 8.26 -23.08
C VAL A 13 -11.72 8.15 -22.87
N THR A 14 -12.15 7.97 -21.62
CA THR A 14 -13.58 7.91 -21.29
C THR A 14 -14.27 9.25 -21.56
N GLU A 15 -13.61 10.36 -21.23
CA GLU A 15 -14.12 11.70 -21.48
C GLU A 15 -14.17 12.03 -22.98
N GLU A 16 -13.19 11.59 -23.77
CA GLU A 16 -13.19 11.74 -25.23
C GLU A 16 -14.36 10.99 -25.88
N ASN A 17 -14.61 9.75 -25.47
CA ASN A 17 -15.76 8.97 -25.93
C ASN A 17 -17.09 9.66 -25.59
N ARG A 18 -17.20 10.21 -24.38
CA ARG A 18 -18.39 10.98 -23.95
C ARG A 18 -18.61 12.21 -24.84
N GLN A 19 -17.53 12.91 -25.18
CA GLN A 19 -17.61 14.09 -26.04
C GLN A 19 -18.04 13.73 -27.47
N GLN A 20 -17.53 12.63 -28.02
CA GLN A 20 -17.98 12.12 -29.33
C GLN A 20 -19.48 11.76 -29.32
N ALA A 21 -19.97 11.13 -28.25
CA ALA A 21 -21.38 10.82 -28.12
C ALA A 21 -22.26 12.09 -28.11
N LEU A 22 -21.82 13.15 -27.42
CA LEU A 22 -22.53 14.45 -27.43
C LEU A 22 -22.53 15.11 -28.82
N VAL A 23 -21.42 15.02 -29.56
CA VAL A 23 -21.35 15.51 -30.95
C VAL A 23 -22.33 14.75 -31.84
N SER A 24 -22.39 13.42 -31.71
CA SER A 24 -23.35 12.60 -32.43
C SER A 24 -24.78 12.97 -32.08
N LEU A 25 -25.09 13.17 -30.79
CA LEU A 25 -26.42 13.56 -30.34
C LEU A 25 -26.84 14.94 -30.88
N ALA A 26 -25.91 15.90 -30.92
CA ALA A 26 -26.14 17.22 -31.51
C ALA A 26 -26.35 17.15 -33.04
N GLN A 27 -25.71 16.21 -33.73
CA GLN A 27 -25.95 15.98 -35.15
C GLN A 27 -27.35 15.40 -35.38
N THR A 28 -27.71 14.34 -34.65
CA THR A 28 -29.05 13.75 -34.71
C THR A 28 -30.15 14.77 -34.40
N GLY A 29 -29.93 15.63 -33.39
CA GLY A 29 -30.87 16.70 -33.05
C GLY A 29 -31.08 17.70 -34.20
N ARG A 30 -30.02 18.06 -34.91
CA ARG A 30 -30.10 18.95 -36.09
C ARG A 30 -30.87 18.30 -37.25
N ASP A 31 -30.68 16.99 -37.46
CA ASP A 31 -31.40 16.28 -38.52
C ASP A 31 -32.87 16.09 -38.18
N LEU A 32 -33.20 15.78 -36.92
CA LEU A 32 -34.59 15.79 -36.44
C LEU A 32 -35.26 17.16 -36.62
N ARG A 33 -34.53 18.26 -36.39
CA ARG A 33 -35.08 19.62 -36.54
C ARG A 33 -35.52 19.89 -37.98
N LYS A 34 -34.78 19.38 -38.97
CA LYS A 34 -35.18 19.47 -40.39
C LYS A 34 -36.50 18.73 -40.62
N HIS A 35 -36.61 17.51 -40.13
CA HIS A 35 -37.85 16.73 -40.24
C HIS A 35 -39.04 17.39 -39.54
N VAL A 36 -38.83 18.00 -38.38
CA VAL A 36 -39.87 18.76 -37.68
C VAL A 36 -40.33 19.97 -38.51
N ALA A 37 -39.40 20.70 -39.13
CA ALA A 37 -39.74 21.80 -40.02
C ALA A 37 -40.58 21.31 -41.22
N ASP A 38 -40.21 20.19 -41.83
CA ASP A 38 -40.98 19.56 -42.92
C ASP A 38 -42.39 19.14 -42.46
N MET A 39 -42.51 18.60 -41.24
CA MET A 39 -43.80 18.23 -40.65
C MET A 39 -44.66 19.46 -40.38
N GLN A 40 -44.11 20.54 -39.81
CA GLN A 40 -44.84 21.79 -39.57
C GLN A 40 -45.37 22.38 -40.88
N GLU A 41 -44.56 22.33 -41.94
CA GLU A 41 -44.94 22.77 -43.27
C GLU A 41 -46.06 21.90 -43.85
N THR A 42 -45.95 20.57 -43.71
CA THR A 42 -47.00 19.63 -44.14
C THR A 42 -48.31 19.86 -43.39
N MET A 43 -48.26 20.07 -42.07
CA MET A 43 -49.44 20.39 -41.26
C MET A 43 -50.08 21.72 -41.68
N ARG A 44 -49.26 22.73 -42.05
CA ARG A 44 -49.73 24.01 -42.58
C ARG A 44 -50.48 23.83 -43.91
N TYR A 45 -49.94 23.01 -44.82
CA TYR A 45 -50.63 22.68 -46.08
C TYR A 45 -51.93 21.92 -45.84
N LEU A 46 -51.91 20.88 -45.01
CA LEU A 46 -53.09 20.09 -44.66
C LEU A 46 -54.20 20.97 -44.08
N ARG A 47 -53.85 21.88 -43.17
CA ARG A 47 -54.81 22.83 -42.59
C ARG A 47 -55.46 23.71 -43.66
N THR A 48 -54.67 24.25 -44.58
CA THR A 48 -55.17 25.10 -45.67
C THR A 48 -56.11 24.33 -46.59
N PHE A 49 -55.75 23.09 -46.94
CA PHE A 49 -56.58 22.21 -47.76
C PHE A 49 -57.88 21.82 -47.05
N ALA A 50 -57.81 21.43 -45.78
CA ALA A 50 -58.96 21.03 -44.99
C ALA A 50 -59.97 22.18 -44.80
N VAL A 51 -59.48 23.42 -44.60
CA VAL A 51 -60.36 24.61 -44.58
C VAL A 51 -61.04 24.82 -45.92
N THR A 52 -60.29 24.71 -47.03
CA THR A 52 -60.85 24.86 -48.39
C THR A 52 -61.94 23.81 -48.65
N VAL A 53 -61.67 22.55 -48.32
CA VAL A 53 -62.63 21.44 -48.44
C VAL A 53 -63.88 21.68 -47.58
N LYS A 54 -63.71 22.16 -46.34
CA LYS A 54 -64.85 22.49 -45.47
C LYS A 54 -65.72 23.61 -46.06
N ILE A 55 -65.11 24.62 -46.68
CA ILE A 55 -65.83 25.73 -47.32
C ILE A 55 -66.59 25.24 -48.56
N THR A 56 -65.92 24.52 -49.47
CA THR A 56 -66.55 24.03 -50.72
C THR A 56 -67.61 22.96 -50.46
N GLY A 57 -67.42 22.13 -49.43
CA GLY A 57 -68.34 21.06 -49.05
C GLY A 57 -69.50 21.49 -48.14
N ALA A 58 -69.59 22.76 -47.74
CA ALA A 58 -70.58 23.27 -46.80
C ALA A 58 -72.05 23.07 -47.25
N GLY A 59 -72.28 22.84 -48.54
CA GLY A 59 -73.60 22.52 -49.10
C GLY A 59 -74.05 21.06 -48.91
N LEU A 60 -73.18 20.17 -48.41
CA LEU A 60 -73.47 18.75 -48.21
C LEU A 60 -73.47 18.44 -46.70
N ALA A 61 -74.66 18.21 -46.13
CA ALA A 61 -74.85 18.04 -44.68
C ALA A 61 -73.99 16.93 -44.06
N GLU A 62 -73.81 15.81 -44.77
CA GLU A 62 -72.99 14.67 -44.32
C GLU A 62 -71.48 14.97 -44.33
N PHE A 63 -71.03 15.96 -45.13
CA PHE A 63 -69.61 16.28 -45.33
C PHE A 63 -69.07 17.24 -44.26
N ALA A 64 -69.94 18.07 -43.66
CA ALA A 64 -69.56 19.07 -42.67
C ALA A 64 -68.99 18.45 -41.38
N GLY A 65 -69.60 17.35 -40.90
CA GLY A 65 -69.14 16.62 -39.70
C GLY A 65 -67.78 15.96 -39.90
N PHE A 66 -67.58 15.29 -41.04
CA PHE A 66 -66.31 14.67 -41.40
C PHE A 66 -65.17 15.68 -41.58
N ALA A 67 -65.44 16.81 -42.26
CA ALA A 67 -64.45 17.87 -42.44
C ALA A 67 -64.04 18.54 -41.11
N GLN A 68 -64.98 18.63 -40.17
CA GLN A 68 -64.69 19.12 -38.81
C GLN A 68 -63.76 18.16 -38.06
N GLU A 69 -64.01 16.85 -38.10
CA GLU A 69 -63.15 15.86 -37.45
C GLU A 69 -61.72 15.84 -38.03
N ILE A 70 -61.58 15.96 -39.36
CA ILE A 70 -60.27 16.07 -40.01
C ILE A 70 -59.53 17.33 -39.53
N LEU A 71 -60.21 18.47 -39.45
CA LEU A 71 -59.60 19.71 -38.97
C LEU A 71 -59.13 19.57 -37.52
N GLU A 72 -59.93 18.97 -36.64
CA GLU A 72 -59.57 18.72 -35.24
C GLU A 72 -58.32 17.82 -35.13
N ARG A 73 -58.25 16.75 -35.94
CA ARG A 73 -57.07 15.90 -36.01
C ARG A 73 -55.84 16.65 -36.53
N ILE A 74 -56.00 17.54 -37.52
CA ILE A 74 -54.91 18.38 -38.02
C ILE A 74 -54.42 19.37 -36.95
N TYR A 75 -55.33 20.00 -36.20
CA TYR A 75 -54.95 20.87 -35.09
C TYR A 75 -54.19 20.10 -34.02
N SER A 76 -54.74 18.96 -33.58
CA SER A 76 -54.07 18.10 -32.60
C SER A 76 -52.69 17.64 -33.06
N GLY A 77 -52.54 17.25 -34.32
CA GLY A 77 -51.24 16.87 -34.87
C GLY A 77 -50.25 18.04 -34.95
N THR A 78 -50.75 19.25 -35.26
CA THR A 78 -49.93 20.47 -35.30
C THR A 78 -49.39 20.79 -33.91
N ASP A 79 -50.23 20.69 -32.88
CA ASP A 79 -49.85 20.91 -31.50
C ASP A 79 -48.78 19.90 -31.03
N GLU A 80 -48.93 18.62 -31.41
CA GLU A 80 -47.96 17.60 -31.04
C GLU A 80 -46.60 17.80 -31.72
N VAL A 81 -46.60 18.18 -33.01
CA VAL A 81 -45.36 18.54 -33.73
C VAL A 81 -44.67 19.76 -33.08
N ASN A 82 -45.44 20.75 -32.66
CA ASN A 82 -44.90 21.94 -31.99
C ASN A 82 -44.32 21.61 -30.60
N ARG A 83 -44.96 20.71 -29.84
CA ARG A 83 -44.41 20.22 -28.57
C ARG A 83 -43.11 19.47 -28.78
N PHE A 84 -43.06 18.60 -29.78
CA PHE A 84 -41.84 17.88 -30.12
C PHE A 84 -40.71 18.82 -30.55
N ALA A 85 -41.01 19.88 -31.31
CA ALA A 85 -40.07 20.94 -31.63
C ALA A 85 -39.49 21.62 -30.37
N ALA A 86 -40.35 21.94 -29.39
CA ALA A 86 -39.92 22.54 -28.14
C ALA A 86 -39.04 21.60 -27.29
N HIS A 87 -39.35 20.29 -27.27
CA HIS A 87 -38.50 19.29 -26.61
C HIS A 87 -37.12 19.21 -27.28
N LEU A 88 -37.09 19.25 -28.62
CA LEU A 88 -35.84 19.24 -29.37
C LEU A 88 -34.99 20.50 -29.12
N ASP A 89 -35.62 21.67 -29.01
CA ASP A 89 -34.95 22.92 -28.59
C ASP A 89 -34.31 22.80 -27.20
N SER A 90 -35.00 22.18 -26.24
CA SER A 90 -34.47 21.96 -24.89
C SER A 90 -33.29 21.01 -24.91
N LEU A 91 -33.42 19.88 -25.60
CA LEU A 91 -32.36 18.90 -25.76
C LEU A 91 -31.10 19.52 -26.39
N GLU A 92 -31.26 20.32 -27.43
CA GLU A 92 -30.12 20.98 -28.09
C GLU A 92 -29.37 21.92 -27.13
N LYS A 93 -30.08 22.67 -26.29
CA LYS A 93 -29.49 23.53 -25.27
C LYS A 93 -28.71 22.73 -24.24
N GLU A 94 -29.29 21.65 -23.73
CA GLU A 94 -28.67 20.78 -22.74
C GLU A 94 -27.41 20.09 -23.29
N VAL A 95 -27.48 19.56 -24.52
CA VAL A 95 -26.35 18.92 -25.20
C VAL A 95 -25.23 19.93 -25.44
N LYS A 96 -25.55 21.15 -25.88
CA LYS A 96 -24.56 22.21 -26.06
C LYS A 96 -23.87 22.60 -24.76
N LEU A 97 -24.63 22.71 -23.67
CA LEU A 97 -24.08 22.98 -22.34
C LEU A 97 -23.16 21.84 -21.90
N ALA A 98 -23.62 20.59 -22.00
CA ALA A 98 -22.84 19.41 -21.64
C ALA A 98 -21.55 19.27 -22.46
N ALA A 99 -21.58 19.61 -23.75
CA ALA A 99 -20.41 19.60 -24.62
C ALA A 99 -19.40 20.70 -24.24
N SER A 100 -19.89 21.89 -23.89
CA SER A 100 -19.01 23.00 -23.47
C SER A 100 -18.30 22.71 -22.14
N LEU A 101 -19.03 22.14 -21.17
CA LEU A 101 -18.48 21.70 -19.89
C LEU A 101 -17.47 20.58 -20.10
N GLY A 102 -17.81 19.59 -20.94
CA GLY A 102 -16.92 18.49 -21.30
C GLY A 102 -15.61 18.95 -21.91
N ALA A 103 -15.66 19.90 -22.85
CA ALA A 103 -14.45 20.45 -23.47
C ALA A 103 -13.55 21.19 -22.46
N SER A 104 -14.12 21.77 -21.39
CA SER A 104 -13.34 22.39 -20.31
C SER A 104 -12.70 21.33 -19.39
N VAL A 105 -13.47 20.31 -19.01
CA VAL A 105 -13.01 19.22 -18.14
C VAL A 105 -11.95 18.36 -18.83
N SER A 106 -12.17 18.01 -20.10
CA SER A 106 -11.23 17.25 -20.93
C SER A 106 -9.86 17.92 -21.02
N ARG A 107 -9.83 19.25 -21.23
CA ARG A 107 -8.57 20.02 -21.20
C ARG A 107 -7.88 19.97 -19.84
N GLY A 108 -8.65 20.13 -18.75
CA GLY A 108 -8.10 20.01 -17.40
C GLY A 108 -7.51 18.63 -17.11
N TYR A 109 -8.16 17.57 -17.58
CA TYR A 109 -7.66 16.19 -17.43
C TYR A 109 -6.44 15.90 -18.31
N ALA A 110 -6.39 16.41 -19.54
CA ALA A 110 -5.26 16.20 -20.45
C ALA A 110 -3.93 16.66 -19.85
N ASP A 111 -3.93 17.75 -19.08
CA ASP A 111 -2.71 18.29 -18.46
C ASP A 111 -2.46 17.72 -17.07
N THR A 112 -3.51 17.66 -16.24
CA THR A 112 -3.37 17.36 -14.81
C THR A 112 -3.15 15.86 -14.56
N VAL A 113 -3.87 15.00 -15.27
CA VAL A 113 -3.84 13.55 -15.03
C VAL A 113 -2.46 12.97 -15.33
N PRO A 114 -1.81 13.26 -16.47
CA PRO A 114 -0.45 12.77 -16.73
C PRO A 114 0.57 13.29 -15.72
N ALA A 115 0.47 14.56 -15.31
CA ALA A 115 1.37 15.16 -14.33
C ALA A 115 1.27 14.46 -12.96
N VAL A 116 0.04 14.23 -12.48
CA VAL A 116 -0.20 13.51 -11.22
C VAL A 116 0.24 12.06 -11.31
N ALA A 117 -0.07 11.37 -12.42
CA ALA A 117 0.36 10.00 -12.64
C ALA A 117 1.90 9.86 -12.67
N ALA A 118 2.60 10.81 -13.30
CA ALA A 118 4.06 10.86 -13.33
C ALA A 118 4.65 11.12 -11.94
N ALA A 119 4.09 12.08 -11.18
CA ALA A 119 4.50 12.37 -9.81
C ALA A 119 4.36 11.14 -8.91
N LEU A 120 3.20 10.47 -8.94
CA LEU A 120 2.95 9.25 -8.15
C LEU A 120 3.90 8.11 -8.51
N ARG A 121 4.24 7.95 -9.80
CA ARG A 121 5.23 6.95 -10.24
C ARG A 121 6.62 7.27 -9.69
N ASN A 122 7.05 8.53 -9.78
CA ASN A 122 8.34 8.97 -9.29
C ASN A 122 8.46 8.81 -7.77
N ASP A 123 7.42 9.18 -7.02
CA ASP A 123 7.42 9.04 -5.57
C ASP A 123 7.40 7.57 -5.14
N ALA A 124 6.65 6.70 -5.84
CA ALA A 124 6.69 5.27 -5.59
C ALA A 124 8.09 4.67 -5.84
N ALA A 125 8.80 5.15 -6.87
CA ALA A 125 10.18 4.74 -7.14
C ALA A 125 11.12 5.17 -6.02
N LYS A 126 11.04 6.44 -5.57
CA LYS A 126 11.83 6.96 -4.44
C LYS A 126 11.56 6.20 -3.14
N ILE A 127 10.31 5.88 -2.83
CA ILE A 127 9.97 5.07 -1.64
C ILE A 127 10.59 3.68 -1.71
N THR A 128 10.61 3.08 -2.90
CA THR A 128 11.20 1.75 -3.11
C THR A 128 12.71 1.78 -2.90
N GLU A 129 13.38 2.81 -3.42
CA GLU A 129 14.81 3.05 -3.20
C GLU A 129 15.11 3.26 -1.72
N HIS A 130 14.36 4.15 -1.05
CA HIS A 130 14.55 4.41 0.38
C HIS A 130 14.35 3.16 1.25
N ARG A 131 13.39 2.30 0.92
CA ARG A 131 13.20 1.01 1.61
C ARG A 131 14.38 0.07 1.42
N LYS A 132 15.01 0.08 0.25
CA LYS A 132 16.22 -0.72 -0.01
C LYS A 132 17.38 -0.24 0.86
N ASP A 133 17.57 1.07 0.96
CA ASP A 133 18.63 1.67 1.79
C ASP A 133 18.42 1.38 3.27
N LEU A 134 17.19 1.53 3.78
CA LEU A 134 16.84 1.13 5.15
C LEU A 134 17.11 -0.36 5.41
N GLY A 135 16.90 -1.21 4.41
CA GLY A 135 17.24 -2.64 4.49
C GLY A 135 18.74 -2.92 4.55
N VAL A 136 19.59 -2.05 3.98
CA VAL A 136 21.05 -2.11 4.15
C VAL A 136 21.43 -1.69 5.56
N ILE A 137 20.96 -0.53 6.01
CA ILE A 137 21.24 0.03 7.33
C ILE A 137 20.82 -0.95 8.43
N ALA A 138 19.62 -1.55 8.33
CA ALA A 138 19.14 -2.53 9.30
C ALA A 138 20.05 -3.77 9.40
N ARG A 139 20.62 -4.22 8.27
CA ARG A 139 21.57 -5.34 8.26
C ARG A 139 22.90 -4.97 8.91
N GLU A 140 23.41 -3.77 8.65
CA GLU A 140 24.63 -3.25 9.27
C GLU A 140 24.48 -3.10 10.79
N VAL A 141 23.40 -2.47 11.24
CA VAL A 141 23.07 -2.33 12.67
C VAL A 141 22.96 -3.71 13.33
N GLY A 142 22.31 -4.67 12.67
CA GLY A 142 22.23 -6.04 13.16
C GLY A 142 23.60 -6.73 13.27
N ALA A 143 24.52 -6.48 12.34
CA ALA A 143 25.88 -7.00 12.40
C ALA A 143 26.69 -6.38 13.55
N ILE A 144 26.57 -5.06 13.74
CA ILE A 144 27.22 -4.34 14.85
C ILE A 144 26.70 -4.86 16.20
N ALA A 145 25.38 -4.98 16.36
CA ALA A 145 24.78 -5.48 17.60
C ALA A 145 25.28 -6.89 17.97
N ARG A 146 25.34 -7.81 16.98
CA ARG A 146 25.92 -9.15 17.18
C ARG A 146 27.39 -9.11 17.54
N GLY A 147 28.15 -8.21 16.92
CA GLY A 147 29.58 -8.00 17.23
C GLY A 147 29.78 -7.53 18.67
N VAL A 148 29.01 -6.54 19.12
CA VAL A 148 29.01 -6.05 20.50
C VAL A 148 28.64 -7.18 21.47
N GLN A 149 27.55 -7.91 21.21
CA GLN A 149 27.13 -9.04 22.03
C GLN A 149 28.23 -10.10 22.16
N SER A 150 28.88 -10.45 21.06
CA SER A 150 29.99 -11.42 21.06
C SER A 150 31.17 -10.93 21.90
N LYS A 151 31.51 -9.64 21.82
CA LYS A 151 32.60 -9.05 22.60
C LYS A 151 32.27 -8.99 24.10
N VAL A 152 31.04 -8.62 24.45
CA VAL A 152 30.54 -8.64 25.83
C VAL A 152 30.58 -10.05 26.40
N ALA A 153 30.06 -11.04 25.66
CA ALA A 153 30.09 -12.44 26.08
C ALA A 153 31.53 -12.93 26.32
N SER A 154 32.46 -12.64 25.39
CA SER A 154 33.87 -12.99 25.54
C SER A 154 34.52 -12.35 26.77
N THR A 155 34.19 -11.08 27.05
CA THR A 155 34.74 -10.35 28.20
C THR A 155 34.18 -10.89 29.51
N LEU A 156 32.88 -11.19 29.55
CA LEU A 156 32.24 -11.82 30.71
C LEU A 156 32.82 -13.19 30.98
N SER A 157 33.04 -14.01 29.94
CA SER A 157 33.69 -15.31 30.09
C SER A 157 35.11 -15.19 30.63
N ALA A 158 35.91 -14.23 30.14
CA ALA A 158 37.25 -13.97 30.67
C ALA A 158 37.22 -13.54 32.14
N LEU A 159 36.27 -12.68 32.52
CA LEU A 159 36.09 -12.24 33.90
C LEU A 159 35.67 -13.39 34.82
N GLN A 160 34.76 -14.26 34.37
CA GLN A 160 34.34 -15.45 35.10
C GLN A 160 35.51 -16.42 35.32
N ILE A 161 36.33 -16.65 34.29
CA ILE A 161 37.56 -17.46 34.43
C ILE A 161 38.46 -16.83 35.49
N GLY A 162 38.68 -15.51 35.43
CA GLY A 162 39.48 -14.78 36.42
C GLY A 162 38.95 -14.92 37.84
N ASP A 163 37.63 -14.78 38.06
CA ASP A 163 37.03 -14.91 39.38
C ASP A 163 37.13 -16.33 39.93
N ILE A 164 36.90 -17.35 39.10
CA ILE A 164 37.08 -18.76 39.50
C ILE A 164 38.54 -19.02 39.88
N THR A 165 39.50 -18.52 39.09
CA THR A 165 40.93 -18.65 39.42
C THR A 165 41.27 -17.96 40.75
N ARG A 166 40.71 -16.78 41.02
CA ARG A 166 40.86 -16.09 42.31
C ARG A 166 40.30 -16.94 43.46
N GLN A 167 39.06 -17.43 43.34
CA GLN A 167 38.41 -18.27 44.35
C GLN A 167 39.23 -19.54 44.66
N ARG A 168 39.85 -20.15 43.64
CA ARG A 168 40.74 -21.30 43.81
C ARG A 168 41.95 -20.96 44.66
N ILE A 169 42.62 -19.86 44.37
CA ILE A 169 43.78 -19.40 45.15
C ILE A 169 43.37 -19.16 46.60
N GLU A 170 42.24 -18.51 46.83
CA GLU A 170 41.69 -18.25 48.18
C GLU A 170 41.38 -19.54 48.94
N HIS A 171 40.80 -20.55 48.30
CA HIS A 171 40.54 -21.85 48.91
C HIS A 171 41.82 -22.61 49.27
N VAL A 172 42.84 -22.58 48.40
CA VAL A 172 44.14 -23.21 48.68
C VAL A 172 44.82 -22.50 49.87
N GLN A 173 44.81 -21.16 49.88
CA GLN A 173 45.34 -20.35 50.98
C GLN A 173 44.62 -20.63 52.30
N ALA A 174 43.29 -20.70 52.29
CA ALA A 174 42.50 -21.03 53.47
C ALA A 174 42.81 -22.45 53.98
N THR A 175 42.96 -23.42 53.07
CA THR A 175 43.32 -24.82 53.43
C THR A 175 44.70 -24.88 54.10
N PHE A 176 45.69 -24.15 53.59
CA PHE A 176 47.00 -24.08 54.22
C PHE A 176 46.98 -23.35 55.56
N SER A 177 46.19 -22.28 55.69
CA SER A 177 46.02 -21.58 56.96
C SER A 177 45.41 -22.51 58.02
N LEU A 178 44.37 -23.27 57.67
CA LEU A 178 43.76 -24.26 58.57
C LEU A 178 44.73 -25.38 58.97
N LEU A 179 45.59 -25.81 58.04
CA LEU A 179 46.63 -26.80 58.33
C LEU A 179 47.67 -26.25 59.32
N GLU A 180 48.11 -25.00 59.12
CA GLU A 180 49.06 -24.33 60.00
C GLU A 180 48.48 -24.14 61.42
N ASP A 181 47.23 -23.70 61.51
CA ASP A 181 46.50 -23.57 62.78
C ASP A 181 46.36 -24.92 63.50
N PHE A 182 46.00 -25.98 62.76
CA PHE A 182 45.88 -27.32 63.33
C PHE A 182 47.22 -27.85 63.85
N LEU A 183 48.30 -27.69 63.07
CA LEU A 183 49.64 -28.15 63.45
C LEU A 183 50.18 -27.39 64.67
N SER A 184 49.77 -26.13 64.85
CA SER A 184 50.14 -25.27 65.98
C SER A 184 49.29 -25.52 67.23
N GLY A 185 48.13 -26.17 67.11
CA GLY A 185 47.24 -26.53 68.22
C GLY A 185 47.69 -27.76 69.02
N GLU A 186 47.01 -28.03 70.14
CA GLU A 186 47.35 -29.16 71.04
C GLU A 186 47.32 -30.52 70.33
N ASP A 187 46.37 -30.74 69.43
CA ASP A 187 46.24 -32.01 68.70
C ASP A 187 47.35 -32.18 67.65
N GLY A 188 47.76 -31.10 66.99
CA GLY A 188 48.94 -31.09 66.11
C GLY A 188 50.24 -31.28 66.89
N ALA A 189 50.33 -30.73 68.10
CA ALA A 189 51.47 -30.87 69.01
C ALA A 189 51.70 -32.32 69.46
N ARG A 190 50.62 -33.12 69.55
CA ARG A 190 50.66 -34.56 69.89
C ARG A 190 51.13 -35.46 68.76
N LEU A 191 51.19 -34.98 67.51
CA LEU A 191 51.68 -35.75 66.38
C LEU A 191 53.21 -35.87 66.39
N ASP A 192 53.73 -37.06 66.07
CA ASP A 192 55.16 -37.23 65.80
C ASP A 192 55.58 -36.57 64.47
N ALA A 193 56.89 -36.35 64.29
CA ALA A 193 57.43 -35.69 63.11
C ALA A 193 57.07 -36.40 61.79
N SER A 194 56.94 -37.74 61.81
CA SER A 194 56.58 -38.52 60.63
C SER A 194 55.10 -38.35 60.27
N ALA A 195 54.22 -38.25 61.27
CA ALA A 195 52.78 -38.05 61.11
C ALA A 195 52.47 -36.64 60.62
N ARG A 196 53.18 -35.62 61.12
CA ARG A 196 53.09 -34.24 60.60
C ARG A 196 53.49 -34.15 59.14
N GLN A 197 54.61 -34.75 58.76
CA GLN A 197 55.07 -34.75 57.38
C GLN A 197 54.08 -35.47 56.44
N ARG A 198 53.52 -36.61 56.88
CA ARG A 198 52.49 -37.32 56.11
C ARG A 198 51.24 -36.46 55.92
N LEU A 199 50.78 -35.78 56.96
CA LEU A 199 49.60 -34.92 56.88
C LEU A 199 49.81 -33.74 55.93
N GLN A 200 50.95 -33.04 56.03
CA GLN A 200 51.31 -31.97 55.10
C GLN A 200 51.40 -32.46 53.66
N ASN A 201 52.05 -33.60 53.43
CA ASN A 201 52.15 -34.20 52.09
C ASN A 201 50.76 -34.56 51.53
N ILE A 202 49.86 -35.10 52.35
CA ILE A 202 48.48 -35.40 51.95
C ILE A 202 47.73 -34.12 51.58
N VAL A 203 47.80 -33.07 52.41
CA VAL A 203 47.12 -31.80 52.11
C VAL A 203 47.68 -31.15 50.84
N HIS A 204 49.00 -31.13 50.66
CA HIS A 204 49.63 -30.63 49.42
C HIS A 204 49.17 -31.40 48.18
N HIS A 205 49.08 -32.74 48.27
CA HIS A 205 48.55 -33.56 47.18
C HIS A 205 47.05 -33.33 46.94
N LEU A 206 46.24 -33.17 48.00
CA LEU A 206 44.82 -32.88 47.87
C LEU A 206 44.57 -31.52 47.22
N THR A 207 45.32 -30.48 47.60
CA THR A 207 45.22 -29.16 46.98
C THR A 207 45.66 -29.18 45.52
N ALA A 208 46.74 -29.91 45.19
CA ALA A 208 47.21 -30.06 43.81
C ALA A 208 46.19 -30.81 42.92
N VAL A 209 45.59 -31.89 43.44
CA VAL A 209 44.58 -32.67 42.70
C VAL A 209 43.26 -31.91 42.55
N ALA A 210 42.85 -31.14 43.57
CA ALA A 210 41.68 -30.27 43.48
C ALA A 210 41.87 -29.18 42.41
N ASP A 211 43.08 -28.63 42.32
CA ASP A 211 43.44 -27.62 41.32
C ASP A 211 43.42 -28.19 39.87
N GLU A 212 43.79 -29.45 39.67
CA GLU A 212 43.78 -30.12 38.36
C GLU A 212 42.42 -30.65 37.89
N ARG A 213 41.55 -31.11 38.81
CA ARG A 213 40.26 -31.73 38.45
C ARG A 213 39.25 -30.71 37.93
N ASP A 214 39.25 -29.49 38.44
CA ASP A 214 38.32 -28.45 37.98
C ASP A 214 38.74 -27.77 36.67
N VAL A 215 40.01 -27.91 36.25
CA VAL A 215 40.49 -27.48 34.92
C VAL A 215 39.87 -28.31 33.78
N ARG A 216 39.41 -29.55 34.05
CA ARG A 216 38.83 -30.44 33.02
C ARG A 216 37.31 -30.31 32.87
N ARG A 217 36.64 -29.54 33.72
CA ARG A 217 35.17 -29.33 33.67
C ARG A 217 34.76 -28.16 32.75
N PHE A 218 35.72 -27.49 32.12
CA PHE A 218 35.45 -26.38 31.20
C PHE A 218 34.94 -26.88 29.83
N PRO A 219 33.87 -26.29 29.28
CA PRO A 219 33.47 -26.57 27.92
C PRO A 219 34.54 -26.00 26.98
N ALA A 220 35.26 -26.89 26.29
CA ALA A 220 36.11 -26.57 25.16
C ALA A 220 35.23 -26.16 23.96
N GLY A 221 34.61 -24.99 24.03
CA GLY A 221 33.75 -24.50 22.97
C GLY A 221 33.79 -22.99 22.98
N PHE A 222 34.54 -22.42 22.03
CA PHE A 222 34.29 -21.13 21.36
C PHE A 222 35.54 -20.60 20.59
N GLY A 223 36.64 -21.38 20.54
CA GLY A 223 37.84 -21.04 19.76
C GLY A 223 37.85 -21.43 18.27
N LYS A 224 36.82 -22.11 17.72
CA LYS A 224 36.79 -22.54 16.30
C LYS A 224 35.53 -22.07 15.58
N ARG A 225 35.45 -20.78 15.23
CA ARG A 225 34.67 -20.27 14.06
C ARG A 225 35.34 -19.01 13.50
N ARG A 226 36.51 -19.18 12.91
CA ARG A 226 37.13 -18.20 11.99
C ARG A 226 37.90 -18.96 10.91
N GLN A 227 37.17 -19.66 10.04
CA GLN A 227 37.60 -20.06 8.69
C GLN A 227 36.45 -20.85 8.09
N ASP A 228 35.49 -20.13 7.49
CA ASP A 228 34.65 -20.57 6.38
C ASP A 228 33.59 -19.50 6.19
N ASP A 229 33.99 -18.41 5.55
CA ASP A 229 33.12 -17.43 4.88
C ASP A 229 34.01 -16.58 3.96
N ARG A 230 34.60 -17.25 2.97
CA ARG A 230 35.10 -16.66 1.72
C ARG A 230 34.96 -17.69 0.60
N LYS A 231 33.75 -17.80 0.04
CA LYS A 231 33.51 -18.00 -1.38
C LYS A 231 32.20 -17.32 -1.74
#